data_AF-A0A819G934-F1
#
_entry.id   AF-A0A819G934-F1
#
_cell.length_a   1.000
_cell.length_b   1.000
_cell.length_c   1.000
_cell.angle_alpha   90.00
_cell.angle_beta   90.00
_cell.angle_gamma   90.00
#
_symmetry.space_group_name_H-M   'P 1'
#
loop_
_entity.id
_entity.type
_entity.pdbx_description
1 polymer ?
#
loop_
_entity_poly.entity_id
_entity_poly.type
_entity_poly.pdbx_seq_one_letter_code
_entity_poly.pdbx_strand_id
1 'polypeptide(L)'
;MDGRNLFGVADETDELQYGQCFIQYSTLTPTKKGQGRFQVVTGTVIVTKNPCLWPGAFRRLTAVRNEKLEACMRDVIVFPTKGERPHSNEIAGSDLDGDQYWVYWDDSLRIEKNVEPLSYIGAKKLEIPSITSENIIENIVNSFGASIILGMIENTHTVVADKHSEHSFSEPCKKLAELFSLAVDSPKTGHFIEMEKLRPFQKEYCKDWPKYMRKSGERTY
;
A
#
# COMPACT_ATOMS: atom_id res chain seq x y z
N MET A 1 -18.71 12.41 2.35
CA MET A 1 -17.32 11.95 2.53
C MET A 1 -17.06 11.02 1.38
N ASP A 2 -16.16 11.48 0.53
CA ASP A 2 -16.08 11.06 -0.86
C ASP A 2 -14.82 10.22 -1.01
N GLY A 3 -14.90 9.05 -0.39
CA GLY A 3 -13.89 8.02 -0.43
C GLY A 3 -14.40 6.70 0.11
N ARG A 4 -13.80 5.59 -0.33
CA ARG A 4 -14.18 4.21 0.01
C ARG A 4 -12.94 3.34 0.07
N ASN A 5 -13.00 2.28 0.88
CA ASN A 5 -12.12 1.13 0.72
C ASN A 5 -12.80 0.15 -0.23
N LEU A 6 -12.13 -0.17 -1.34
CA LEU A 6 -12.65 -1.01 -2.41
C LEU A 6 -11.66 -2.13 -2.72
N PHE A 7 -12.15 -3.32 -3.05
CA PHE A 7 -11.30 -4.37 -3.58
C PHE A 7 -10.79 -4.00 -4.97
N GLY A 8 -9.52 -4.30 -5.25
CA GLY A 8 -8.95 -4.14 -6.58
C GLY A 8 -9.27 -5.33 -7.47
N VAL A 9 -9.63 -5.05 -8.73
CA VAL A 9 -9.80 -6.07 -9.78
C VAL A 9 -9.17 -5.60 -11.09
N ALA A 10 -8.88 -6.54 -12.00
CA ALA A 10 -8.32 -6.24 -13.31
C ALA A 10 -9.42 -5.93 -14.33
N ASP A 11 -9.14 -5.06 -15.28
CA ASP A 11 -9.97 -4.84 -16.44
C ASP A 11 -9.82 -5.98 -17.46
N GLU A 12 -10.72 -6.97 -17.38
CA GLU A 12 -10.80 -8.07 -18.35
C GLU A 12 -11.39 -7.65 -19.71
N THR A 13 -11.95 -6.44 -19.81
CA THR A 13 -12.52 -5.92 -21.07
C THR A 13 -11.49 -5.22 -21.95
N ASP A 14 -10.31 -4.92 -21.40
CA ASP A 14 -9.22 -4.19 -22.06
C ASP A 14 -9.65 -2.80 -22.59
N GLU A 15 -10.54 -2.11 -21.88
CA GLU A 15 -11.06 -0.80 -22.29
C GLU A 15 -10.37 0.37 -21.59
N LEU A 16 -9.92 0.18 -20.35
CA LEU A 16 -9.20 1.18 -19.56
C LEU A 16 -7.78 1.37 -20.08
N GLN A 17 -7.39 2.64 -20.23
CA GLN A 17 -6.01 3.01 -20.56
C GLN A 17 -5.16 3.12 -19.29
N TYR A 18 -3.84 3.02 -19.44
CA TYR A 18 -2.92 3.32 -18.36
C TYR A 18 -3.15 4.75 -17.82
N GLY A 19 -3.19 4.90 -16.51
CA GLY A 19 -3.57 6.12 -15.79
C GLY A 19 -5.06 6.25 -15.50
N GLN A 20 -5.90 5.34 -16.01
CA GLN A 20 -7.34 5.33 -15.74
C GLN A 20 -7.71 4.30 -14.68
N CYS A 21 -8.93 4.41 -14.15
CA CYS A 21 -9.58 3.35 -13.38
C CYS A 21 -11.11 3.44 -13.60
N PHE A 22 -11.84 2.39 -13.25
CA PHE A 22 -13.30 2.42 -13.17
C PHE A 22 -13.76 2.15 -11.74
N ILE A 23 -14.74 2.93 -11.28
CA ILE A 23 -15.29 2.83 -9.93
C ILE A 23 -16.79 3.08 -9.96
N GLN A 24 -17.54 2.10 -9.48
CA GLN A 24 -18.97 2.19 -9.24
C GLN A 24 -19.27 1.64 -7.85
N TYR A 25 -20.02 2.38 -7.04
CA TYR A 25 -20.30 1.99 -5.65
C TYR A 25 -21.79 2.09 -5.30
N SER A 26 -22.21 1.24 -4.35
CA SER A 26 -23.54 1.21 -3.77
C SER A 26 -23.80 2.45 -2.90
N THR A 27 -24.96 3.10 -3.09
CA THR A 27 -25.43 4.20 -2.24
C THR A 27 -26.43 3.68 -1.19
N LEU A 28 -26.31 4.17 0.05
CA LEU A 28 -27.20 3.76 1.16
C LEU A 28 -28.56 4.46 1.14
N THR A 29 -28.66 5.60 0.44
CA THR A 29 -29.89 6.39 0.33
C THR A 29 -30.32 6.49 -1.13
N PRO A 30 -31.59 6.19 -1.47
CA PRO A 30 -32.12 6.46 -2.80
C PRO A 30 -31.97 7.96 -3.11
N THR A 31 -31.14 8.28 -4.09
CA THR A 31 -31.08 9.63 -4.66
C THR A 31 -32.47 10.00 -5.21
N LYS A 32 -32.89 11.26 -5.02
CA LYS A 32 -34.22 11.73 -5.43
C LYS A 32 -34.52 11.33 -6.88
N LYS A 33 -35.68 10.69 -7.09
CA LYS A 33 -36.32 10.35 -8.37
C LYS A 33 -35.38 9.80 -9.46
N GLY A 34 -35.21 8.48 -9.47
CA GLY A 34 -34.83 7.73 -10.68
C GLY A 34 -33.33 7.46 -10.91
N GLN A 35 -32.45 7.97 -10.05
CA GLN A 35 -31.04 7.56 -10.04
C GLN A 35 -30.91 6.27 -9.21
N GLY A 36 -30.34 5.23 -9.82
CA GLY A 36 -30.30 3.86 -9.30
C GLY A 36 -29.49 3.70 -8.00
N ARG A 37 -29.44 2.47 -7.49
CA ARG A 37 -28.72 2.06 -6.26
C ARG A 37 -27.19 2.28 -6.33
N PHE A 38 -26.64 2.64 -7.49
CA PHE A 38 -25.22 2.73 -7.74
C PHE A 38 -24.83 4.09 -8.30
N GLN A 39 -23.65 4.56 -7.92
CA GLN A 39 -23.07 5.79 -8.40
C GLN A 39 -21.69 5.51 -9.00
N VAL A 40 -21.44 6.08 -10.17
CA VAL A 40 -20.16 6.00 -10.88
C VAL A 40 -19.32 7.21 -10.49
N VAL A 41 -18.05 6.97 -10.16
CA VAL A 41 -17.07 8.04 -9.91
C VAL A 41 -16.42 8.42 -11.24
N THR A 42 -16.30 9.72 -11.50
CA THR A 42 -15.56 10.24 -12.65
C THR A 42 -14.65 11.37 -12.22
N GLY A 43 -13.56 11.59 -12.96
CA GLY A 43 -12.60 12.65 -12.69
C GLY A 43 -11.36 12.16 -11.94
N THR A 44 -10.66 13.09 -11.29
CA THR A 44 -9.41 12.75 -10.57
C THR A 44 -9.72 11.97 -9.31
N VAL A 45 -9.01 10.86 -9.09
CA VAL A 45 -9.06 10.10 -7.84
C VAL A 45 -7.65 9.88 -7.31
N ILE A 46 -7.54 9.81 -5.98
CA ILE A 46 -6.33 9.38 -5.27
C ILE A 46 -6.57 7.97 -4.78
N VAL A 47 -5.61 7.08 -5.04
CA VAL A 47 -5.65 5.68 -4.66
C VAL A 47 -4.40 5.33 -3.88
N THR A 48 -4.54 4.63 -2.77
CA THR A 48 -3.42 4.05 -2.03
C THR A 48 -3.83 2.77 -1.31
N LYS A 49 -2.86 2.08 -0.70
CA LYS A 49 -3.06 0.92 0.17
C LYS A 49 -2.36 1.16 1.50
N ASN A 50 -2.98 0.68 2.59
CA ASN A 50 -2.37 0.71 3.90
C ASN A 50 -1.63 -0.61 4.19
N PRO A 51 -0.46 -0.57 4.85
CA PRO A 51 0.28 0.64 5.24
C PRO A 51 1.02 1.28 4.06
N CYS A 52 1.10 2.62 4.04
CA CYS A 52 1.77 3.41 3.01
C CYS A 52 2.99 4.12 3.61
N LEU A 53 4.20 3.61 3.34
CA LEU A 53 5.44 4.17 3.90
C LEU A 53 6.14 5.12 2.91
N TRP A 54 5.97 4.93 1.60
CA TRP A 54 6.59 5.78 0.59
C TRP A 54 5.53 6.60 -0.16
N PRO A 55 5.69 7.93 -0.33
CA PRO A 55 4.73 8.76 -1.05
C PRO A 55 4.39 8.28 -2.47
N GLY A 56 5.29 7.55 -3.14
CA GLY A 56 5.05 6.94 -4.45
C GLY A 56 3.94 5.88 -4.49
N ALA A 57 3.52 5.35 -3.34
CA ALA A 57 2.37 4.45 -3.21
C ALA A 57 1.02 5.18 -3.22
N PHE A 58 1.00 6.51 -3.22
CA PHE A 58 -0.19 7.27 -3.60
C PHE A 58 -0.20 7.47 -5.12
N ARG A 59 -1.30 7.06 -5.76
CA ARG A 59 -1.49 7.22 -7.19
C ARG A 59 -2.67 8.13 -7.47
N ARG A 60 -2.40 9.20 -8.21
CA ARG A 60 -3.39 10.01 -8.89
C ARG A 60 -3.77 9.32 -10.19
N LEU A 61 -5.01 8.87 -10.28
CA LEU A 61 -5.61 8.23 -11.46
C LEU A 61 -6.81 9.05 -11.96
N THR A 62 -7.28 8.73 -13.16
CA THR A 62 -8.51 9.28 -13.72
C THR A 62 -9.61 8.23 -13.72
N ALA A 63 -10.62 8.40 -12.87
CA ALA A 63 -11.82 7.59 -12.93
C ALA A 63 -12.63 7.95 -14.19
N VAL A 64 -12.89 6.95 -15.03
CA VAL A 64 -13.62 7.12 -16.29
C VAL A 64 -14.88 6.29 -16.30
N ARG A 65 -15.86 6.78 -17.06
CA ARG A 65 -17.11 6.07 -17.28
C ARG A 65 -16.92 4.96 -18.31
N ASN A 66 -17.49 3.79 -18.06
CA ASN A 66 -17.38 2.63 -18.95
C ASN A 66 -18.65 1.78 -18.88
N GLU A 67 -19.37 1.62 -20.00
CA GLU A 67 -20.67 0.95 -20.04
C GLU A 67 -20.58 -0.56 -19.77
N LYS A 68 -19.52 -1.24 -20.26
CA LYS A 68 -19.34 -2.69 -20.03
C LYS A 68 -19.05 -2.98 -18.57
N LEU A 69 -18.16 -2.19 -17.96
CA LEU A 69 -17.81 -2.31 -16.55
C LEU A 69 -18.97 -1.87 -15.65
N GLU A 70 -19.75 -0.86 -16.01
CA GLU A 70 -20.96 -0.48 -15.25
C GLU A 70 -21.98 -1.62 -15.11
N ALA A 71 -22.10 -2.46 -16.14
CA ALA A 71 -23.04 -3.57 -16.16
C ALA A 71 -22.69 -4.67 -15.15
N CYS A 72 -21.39 -4.94 -14.92
CA CYS A 72 -20.92 -6.10 -14.14
C CYS A 72 -20.08 -5.77 -12.90
N MET A 73 -19.47 -4.58 -12.80
CA MET A 73 -18.55 -4.23 -11.71
C MET A 73 -19.19 -3.26 -10.72
N ARG A 74 -19.22 -3.64 -9.44
CA ARG A 74 -19.82 -2.86 -8.34
C ARG A 74 -18.99 -3.03 -7.08
N ASP A 75 -18.83 -1.96 -6.32
CA ASP A 75 -18.12 -1.93 -5.03
C ASP A 75 -16.65 -2.41 -5.13
N VAL A 76 -16.03 -2.15 -6.28
CA VAL A 76 -14.62 -2.45 -6.60
C VAL A 76 -13.97 -1.26 -7.31
N ILE A 77 -12.65 -1.20 -7.27
CA ILE A 77 -11.85 -0.39 -8.20
C ILE A 77 -11.28 -1.32 -9.28
N VAL A 78 -11.56 -1.01 -10.54
CA VAL A 78 -11.04 -1.75 -11.69
C VAL A 78 -9.81 -1.02 -12.22
N PHE A 79 -8.68 -1.72 -12.27
CA PHE A 79 -7.42 -1.22 -12.81
C PHE A 79 -7.21 -1.67 -14.25
N PRO A 80 -6.57 -0.84 -15.10
CA PRO A 80 -6.22 -1.21 -16.45
C PRO A 80 -5.21 -2.35 -16.46
N THR A 81 -5.33 -3.20 -17.48
CA THR A 81 -4.35 -4.24 -17.82
C THR A 81 -3.31 -3.76 -18.84
N LYS A 82 -3.44 -2.50 -19.30
CA LYS A 82 -2.51 -1.79 -20.20
C LYS A 82 -1.48 -0.99 -19.42
N GLY A 83 -0.30 -0.82 -20.03
CA GLY A 83 0.79 0.03 -19.51
C GLY A 83 2.05 -0.76 -19.19
N GLU A 84 3.10 -0.05 -18.81
CA GLU A 84 4.42 -0.66 -18.52
C GLU A 84 4.45 -1.38 -17.17
N ARG A 85 3.61 -0.94 -16.22
CA ARG A 85 3.57 -1.45 -14.85
C ARG A 85 2.13 -1.44 -14.32
N PRO A 86 1.62 -2.52 -13.71
CA PRO A 86 0.28 -2.52 -13.14
C PRO A 86 0.14 -1.46 -12.03
N HIS A 87 -0.93 -0.67 -12.04
CA HIS A 87 -1.17 0.33 -10.99
C HIS A 87 -1.29 -0.28 -9.59
N SER A 88 -1.83 -1.51 -9.48
CA SER A 88 -1.81 -2.27 -8.23
C SER A 88 -0.39 -2.40 -7.68
N ASN A 89 0.56 -2.81 -8.51
CA ASN A 89 1.96 -2.95 -8.11
C ASN A 89 2.63 -1.62 -7.75
N GLU A 90 2.28 -0.51 -8.42
CA GLU A 90 2.77 0.83 -8.06
C GLU A 90 2.32 1.26 -6.66
N ILE A 91 1.15 0.77 -6.22
CA ILE A 91 0.56 1.06 -4.92
C ILE A 91 1.09 0.05 -3.91
N ALA A 92 2.19 0.39 -3.24
CA ALA A 92 2.76 -0.40 -2.15
C ALA A 92 3.08 -1.88 -2.49
N GLY A 93 3.39 -2.19 -3.76
CA GLY A 93 3.69 -3.55 -4.20
C GLY A 93 2.48 -4.49 -4.17
N SER A 94 1.28 -3.92 -4.18
CA SER A 94 0.00 -4.64 -4.10
C SER A 94 -0.27 -5.49 -5.35
N ASP A 95 -1.13 -6.48 -5.19
CA ASP A 95 -1.68 -7.25 -6.31
C ASP A 95 -3.22 -7.23 -6.27
N LEU A 96 -3.86 -8.22 -6.89
CA LEU A 96 -5.30 -8.31 -7.05
C LEU A 96 -5.84 -9.64 -6.49
N ASP A 97 -5.21 -10.20 -5.46
CA ASP A 97 -5.60 -11.47 -4.82
C ASP A 97 -6.62 -11.30 -3.67
N GLY A 98 -7.06 -10.07 -3.42
CA GLY A 98 -7.90 -9.70 -2.28
C GLY A 98 -7.55 -8.35 -1.66
N ASP A 99 -6.51 -7.69 -2.17
CA ASP A 99 -6.09 -6.37 -1.71
C ASP A 99 -7.19 -5.29 -1.83
N GLN A 100 -7.28 -4.47 -0.77
CA GLN A 100 -8.18 -3.34 -0.69
C GLN A 100 -7.43 -2.02 -0.83
N TYR A 101 -8.04 -1.09 -1.55
CA TYR A 101 -7.48 0.20 -1.86
C TYR A 101 -8.38 1.29 -1.27
N TRP A 102 -7.74 2.24 -0.58
CA TRP A 102 -8.41 3.47 -0.21
C TRP A 102 -8.45 4.39 -1.41
N VAL A 103 -9.66 4.66 -1.89
CA VAL A 103 -9.93 5.58 -3.01
C VAL A 103 -10.59 6.82 -2.45
N TYR A 104 -10.11 7.98 -2.87
CA TYR A 104 -10.61 9.29 -2.47
C TYR A 104 -10.77 10.20 -3.68
N TRP A 105 -11.88 10.94 -3.76
CA TRP A 105 -12.22 11.77 -4.93
C TRP A 105 -12.81 13.14 -4.58
N ASP A 106 -12.54 13.62 -3.37
CA ASP A 106 -12.85 15.00 -2.96
C ASP A 106 -11.64 15.92 -3.14
N ASP A 107 -11.93 17.19 -3.33
CA ASP A 107 -10.96 18.21 -3.70
C ASP A 107 -10.06 18.69 -2.53
N SER A 108 -10.32 18.27 -1.30
CA SER A 108 -9.58 18.73 -0.12
C SER A 108 -8.23 18.04 0.09
N LEU A 109 -8.04 16.83 -0.45
CA LEU A 109 -6.73 16.16 -0.53
C LEU A 109 -6.27 16.19 -1.98
N ARG A 110 -5.19 16.91 -2.26
CA ARG A 110 -4.65 17.05 -3.63
C ARG A 110 -3.20 16.58 -3.69
N ILE A 111 -2.97 15.64 -4.59
CA ILE A 111 -1.63 15.25 -5.04
C ILE A 111 -1.48 15.82 -6.43
N GLU A 112 -0.53 16.73 -6.63
CA GLU A 112 -0.35 17.39 -7.94
C GLU A 112 0.21 16.44 -8.99
N LYS A 113 1.14 15.58 -8.57
CA LYS A 113 1.85 14.64 -9.44
C LYS A 113 2.13 13.33 -8.73
N ASN A 114 2.15 12.28 -9.52
CA ASN A 114 2.62 10.98 -9.07
C ASN A 114 4.11 11.04 -8.74
N VAL A 115 4.46 10.50 -7.57
CA VAL A 115 5.84 10.25 -7.18
C VAL A 115 6.22 8.85 -7.68
N GLU A 116 7.49 8.66 -8.00
CA GLU A 116 7.99 7.37 -8.47
C GLU A 116 7.74 6.29 -7.40
N PRO A 117 7.00 5.21 -7.71
CA PRO A 117 6.83 4.09 -6.79
C PRO A 117 8.16 3.36 -6.56
N LEU A 118 8.30 2.67 -5.43
CA LEU A 118 9.44 1.76 -5.24
C LEU A 118 9.37 0.62 -6.25
N SER A 119 10.48 -0.09 -6.46
CA SER A 119 10.49 -1.24 -7.40
C SER A 119 9.68 -2.43 -6.89
N TYR A 120 9.51 -2.58 -5.57
CA TYR A 120 8.87 -3.71 -4.88
C TYR A 120 9.35 -5.08 -5.40
N ILE A 121 10.61 -5.16 -5.86
CA ILE A 121 11.21 -6.42 -6.31
C ILE A 121 11.49 -7.26 -5.06
N GLY A 122 10.74 -8.34 -4.92
CA GLY A 122 10.94 -9.30 -3.84
C GLY A 122 12.30 -10.01 -3.93
N ALA A 123 12.78 -10.51 -2.80
CA ALA A 123 13.98 -11.34 -2.77
C ALA A 123 13.76 -12.64 -3.57
N LYS A 124 14.82 -13.14 -4.21
CA LYS A 124 14.78 -14.48 -4.82
C LYS A 124 14.50 -15.49 -3.70
N LYS A 125 13.56 -16.41 -3.91
CA LYS A 125 13.23 -17.45 -2.92
C LYS A 125 14.48 -18.28 -2.60
N LEU A 126 14.67 -18.58 -1.31
CA LEU A 126 15.69 -19.48 -0.84
C LEU A 126 15.38 -20.90 -1.35
N GLU A 127 16.31 -21.45 -2.13
CA GLU A 127 16.23 -22.83 -2.62
C GLU A 127 16.99 -23.74 -1.64
N ILE A 128 16.30 -24.71 -1.04
CA ILE A 128 16.90 -25.73 -0.18
C ILE A 128 16.88 -27.11 -0.88
N PRO A 129 17.92 -27.95 -0.71
CA PRO A 129 18.01 -29.23 -1.43
C PRO A 129 16.89 -30.22 -1.10
N SER A 130 16.37 -30.17 0.12
CA SER A 130 15.25 -31.00 0.58
C SER A 130 14.43 -30.26 1.63
N ILE A 131 13.13 -30.48 1.62
CA ILE A 131 12.21 -29.94 2.63
C ILE A 131 12.12 -30.93 3.77
N THR A 132 12.56 -30.53 4.96
CA THR A 132 12.42 -31.32 6.20
C THR A 132 11.46 -30.65 7.18
N SER A 133 10.93 -31.42 8.13
CA SER A 133 10.08 -30.89 9.20
C SER A 133 10.81 -29.81 10.01
N GLU A 134 12.10 -29.97 10.24
CA GLU A 134 12.94 -29.00 10.98
C GLU A 134 12.99 -27.66 10.25
N ASN A 135 13.24 -27.65 8.94
CA ASN A 135 13.26 -26.41 8.17
C ASN A 135 11.87 -25.76 8.07
N ILE A 136 10.81 -26.56 8.01
CA ILE A 136 9.43 -26.03 8.06
C ILE A 136 9.17 -25.34 9.40
N ILE A 137 9.50 -26.00 10.52
CA ILE A 137 9.32 -25.46 11.87
C ILE A 137 10.13 -24.17 12.04
N GLU A 138 11.39 -24.17 11.61
CA GLU A 138 12.26 -23.00 11.65
C GLU A 138 11.68 -21.83 10.85
N ASN A 139 11.21 -22.07 9.61
CA ASN A 139 10.62 -21.02 8.79
C ASN A 139 9.33 -20.45 9.43
N ILE A 140 8.51 -21.29 10.05
CA ILE A 140 7.31 -20.84 10.79
C ILE A 140 7.72 -19.96 11.98
N VAL A 141 8.69 -20.37 12.78
CA VAL A 141 9.19 -19.59 13.93
C VAL A 141 9.75 -18.25 13.47
N ASN A 142 10.57 -18.24 12.41
CA ASN A 142 11.14 -17.01 11.85
C ASN A 142 10.06 -16.08 11.28
N SER A 143 8.97 -16.63 10.74
CA SER A 143 7.82 -15.85 10.25
C SER A 143 7.12 -15.07 11.36
N PHE A 144 7.02 -15.64 12.57
CA PHE A 144 6.53 -14.88 13.73
C PHE A 144 7.48 -13.74 14.11
N GLY A 145 8.80 -13.99 14.09
CA GLY A 145 9.81 -12.96 14.32
C GLY A 145 9.74 -11.81 13.30
N ALA A 146 9.48 -12.12 12.03
CA ALA A 146 9.33 -11.12 10.97
C ALA A 146 8.22 -10.10 11.26
N SER A 147 7.10 -10.54 11.83
CA SER A 147 5.98 -9.65 12.18
C SER A 147 6.38 -8.58 13.22
N ILE A 148 7.26 -8.94 14.17
CA ILE A 148 7.79 -8.01 15.17
C ILE A 148 8.67 -6.97 14.49
N ILE A 149 9.54 -7.41 13.57
CA ILE A 149 10.45 -6.52 12.83
C ILE A 149 9.66 -5.55 11.93
N LEU A 150 8.60 -6.01 11.26
CA LEU A 150 7.69 -5.16 10.48
C LEU A 150 7.15 -3.99 11.33
N GLY A 151 6.62 -4.30 12.52
CA GLY A 151 6.13 -3.27 13.44
C GLY A 151 7.24 -2.33 13.93
N MET A 152 8.46 -2.82 14.11
CA MET A 152 9.59 -1.96 14.47
C MET A 152 10.03 -1.04 13.33
N ILE A 153 10.00 -1.51 12.08
CA ILE A 153 10.28 -0.69 10.89
C ILE A 153 9.23 0.41 10.77
N GLU A 154 7.94 0.10 10.86
CA GLU A 154 6.85 1.08 10.76
C GLU A 154 6.94 2.16 11.86
N ASN A 155 7.19 1.74 13.09
CA ASN A 155 7.37 2.67 14.22
C ASN A 155 8.59 3.58 13.99
N THR A 156 9.71 3.02 13.53
CA THR A 156 10.92 3.80 13.23
C THR A 156 10.67 4.77 12.08
N HIS A 157 10.01 4.32 11.02
CA HIS A 157 9.62 5.14 9.88
C HIS A 157 8.76 6.33 10.32
N THR A 158 7.79 6.10 11.20
CA THR A 158 6.93 7.15 11.76
C THR A 158 7.75 8.23 12.46
N VAL A 159 8.70 7.84 13.33
CA VAL A 159 9.57 8.80 14.03
C VAL A 159 10.46 9.57 13.06
N VAL A 160 11.03 8.90 12.07
CA VAL A 160 11.90 9.52 11.06
C VAL A 160 11.11 10.54 10.24
N ALA A 161 9.92 10.18 9.75
CA ALA A 161 9.07 11.07 8.98
C ALA A 161 8.58 12.28 9.79
N ASP A 162 8.40 12.13 11.11
CA ASP A 162 8.01 13.22 11.99
C ASP A 162 9.15 14.22 12.22
N LYS A 163 10.40 13.73 12.35
CA LYS A 163 11.57 14.56 12.67
C LYS A 163 12.28 15.15 11.45
N HIS A 164 12.31 14.43 10.33
CA HIS A 164 13.09 14.85 9.18
C HIS A 164 12.40 16.02 8.47
N SER A 165 13.16 17.01 8.00
CA SER A 165 12.61 18.21 7.32
C SER A 165 11.89 17.88 6.01
N GLU A 166 12.26 16.77 5.37
CA GLU A 166 11.62 16.25 4.16
C GLU A 166 10.50 15.23 4.45
N HIS A 167 10.19 14.99 5.73
CA HIS A 167 9.18 14.04 6.17
C HIS A 167 9.35 12.65 5.50
N SER A 168 8.28 12.07 4.96
CA SER A 168 8.28 10.77 4.28
C SER A 168 9.03 10.75 2.95
N PHE A 169 9.40 11.91 2.39
CA PHE A 169 10.26 11.98 1.19
C PHE A 169 11.74 11.79 1.50
N SER A 170 12.12 11.76 2.78
CA SER A 170 13.51 11.62 3.19
C SER A 170 14.11 10.29 2.75
N GLU A 171 15.41 10.30 2.44
CA GLU A 171 16.15 9.09 2.08
C GLU A 171 16.10 8.00 3.18
N PRO A 172 16.16 8.34 4.49
CA PRO A 172 15.91 7.36 5.55
C PRO A 172 14.52 6.71 5.49
N CYS A 173 13.45 7.48 5.23
CA CYS A 173 12.10 6.94 5.06
C CYS A 173 12.02 6.00 3.86
N LYS A 174 12.64 6.36 2.73
CA LYS A 174 12.70 5.51 1.54
C LYS A 174 13.35 4.16 1.84
N LYS A 175 14.51 4.16 2.51
CA LYS A 175 15.21 2.92 2.91
C LYS A 175 14.38 2.06 3.87
N LEU A 176 13.68 2.68 4.80
CA LEU A 176 12.78 1.98 5.72
C LEU A 176 11.58 1.37 4.97
N ALA A 177 11.03 2.05 3.97
CA ALA A 177 9.98 1.51 3.12
C ALA A 177 10.46 0.33 2.26
N GLU A 178 11.70 0.37 1.74
CA GLU A 178 12.33 -0.75 1.04
C GLU A 178 12.54 -1.96 1.97
N LEU A 179 13.03 -1.73 3.19
CA LEU A 179 13.16 -2.77 4.22
C LEU A 179 11.80 -3.37 4.60
N PHE A 180 10.76 -2.54 4.72
CA PHE A 180 9.41 -2.99 5.00
C PHE A 180 8.88 -3.90 3.88
N SER A 181 9.05 -3.49 2.62
CA SER A 181 8.64 -4.29 1.46
C SER A 181 9.30 -5.66 1.47
N LEU A 182 10.60 -5.74 1.75
CA LEU A 182 11.31 -7.02 1.83
C LEU A 182 10.84 -7.87 3.02
N ALA A 183 10.56 -7.24 4.17
CA ALA A 183 10.10 -7.93 5.37
C ALA A 183 8.71 -8.57 5.21
N VAL A 184 7.80 -7.93 4.46
CA VAL A 184 6.45 -8.47 4.16
C VAL A 184 6.56 -9.81 3.43
N ASP A 185 7.52 -9.93 2.52
CA ASP A 185 7.74 -11.14 1.72
C ASP A 185 8.73 -12.14 2.35
N SER A 186 9.31 -11.85 3.52
CA SER A 186 10.23 -12.76 4.21
C SER A 186 9.66 -14.18 4.40
N PRO A 187 8.40 -14.37 4.84
CA PRO A 187 7.83 -15.72 4.98
C PRO A 187 7.72 -16.49 3.66
N LYS A 188 7.55 -15.78 2.53
CA LYS A 188 7.40 -16.36 1.19
C LYS A 188 8.75 -16.65 0.53
N THR A 189 9.79 -15.90 0.91
CA THR A 189 11.11 -15.94 0.29
C THR A 189 12.14 -16.68 1.12
N GLY A 190 11.94 -16.84 2.43
CA GLY A 190 12.92 -17.38 3.36
C GLY A 190 14.03 -16.38 3.74
N HIS A 191 13.97 -15.14 3.25
CA HIS A 191 14.94 -14.09 3.57
C HIS A 191 14.39 -13.13 4.62
N PHE A 192 14.77 -13.37 5.87
CA PHE A 192 14.34 -12.55 7.02
C PHE A 192 15.24 -11.32 7.22
N ILE A 193 14.64 -10.20 7.58
CA ILE A 193 15.39 -8.96 7.83
C ILE A 193 16.10 -9.03 9.17
N GLU A 194 17.41 -8.78 9.15
CA GLU A 194 18.22 -8.68 10.36
C GLU A 194 18.04 -7.31 11.04
N MET A 195 18.00 -7.31 12.38
CA MET A 195 17.84 -6.09 13.18
C MET A 195 18.96 -5.07 12.95
N GLU A 196 20.14 -5.52 12.58
CA GLU A 196 21.32 -4.74 12.23
C GLU A 196 21.03 -3.72 11.11
N LYS A 197 20.11 -4.03 10.19
CA LYS A 197 19.68 -3.11 9.13
C LYS A 197 18.80 -1.97 9.66
N LEU A 198 18.07 -2.19 10.75
CA LEU A 198 17.18 -1.21 11.37
C LEU A 198 17.87 -0.35 12.44
N ARG A 199 18.84 -0.92 13.17
CA ARG A 199 19.53 -0.27 14.30
C ARG A 199 20.11 1.13 14.00
N PRO A 200 20.70 1.43 12.82
CA PRO A 200 21.22 2.76 12.54
C PRO A 200 20.15 3.84 12.63
N PHE A 201 18.98 3.62 12.01
CA PHE A 201 17.86 4.54 12.04
C PHE A 201 17.32 4.75 13.47
N GLN A 202 17.22 3.67 14.25
CA GLN A 202 16.75 3.77 15.64
C GLN A 202 17.72 4.57 16.52
N LYS A 203 19.03 4.35 16.38
CA LYS A 203 20.05 5.08 17.15
C LYS A 203 20.06 6.57 16.83
N GLU A 204 19.84 6.91 15.56
CA GLU A 204 19.84 8.29 15.08
C GLU A 204 18.56 9.03 15.48
N TYR A 205 17.38 8.43 15.22
CA TYR A 205 16.09 9.12 15.31
C TYR A 205 15.25 8.75 16.53
N CYS A 206 15.34 7.53 17.07
CA CYS A 206 14.39 7.02 18.07
C CYS A 206 14.89 7.12 19.53
N LYS A 207 15.48 8.26 19.91
CA LYS A 207 15.85 8.55 21.31
C LYS A 207 14.65 8.97 22.17
N ASP A 208 13.61 9.44 21.50
CA ASP A 208 12.33 9.93 21.99
C ASP A 208 11.30 9.80 20.86
N TRP A 209 10.03 9.73 21.24
CA TRP A 209 8.94 9.32 20.37
C TRP A 209 7.83 10.39 20.30
N PRO A 210 7.14 10.56 19.16
CA PRO A 210 6.02 11.48 19.09
C PRO A 210 4.93 11.12 20.11
N LYS A 211 4.39 12.12 20.83
CA LYS A 211 3.31 11.92 21.82
C LYS A 211 2.11 11.13 21.28
N TYR A 212 1.75 11.32 20.01
CA TYR A 212 0.60 10.64 19.41
C TYR A 212 0.80 9.12 19.28
N MET A 213 2.05 8.62 19.29
CA MET A 213 2.33 7.19 19.26
C MET A 213 2.09 6.49 20.60
N ARG A 214 1.88 7.24 21.69
CA ARG A 214 1.51 6.73 23.04
C ARG A 214 2.38 5.56 23.52
N LYS A 215 3.70 5.63 23.30
CA LYS A 215 4.66 4.61 23.78
C LYS A 215 4.84 4.74 25.29
N SER A 216 4.40 3.73 26.04
CA SER A 216 4.53 3.70 27.51
C SER A 216 5.99 3.56 27.94
N GLY A 217 6.41 4.34 28.93
CA GLY A 217 7.78 4.27 29.49
C GLY A 217 8.87 4.92 28.65
N GLU A 218 8.53 5.46 27.48
CA GLU A 218 9.47 6.10 26.57
C GLU A 218 9.48 7.63 26.72
N ARG A 219 10.62 8.26 26.41
CA ARG A 219 10.68 9.73 26.31
C ARG A 219 9.85 10.17 25.12
N THR A 220 9.11 11.27 25.27
CA THR A 220 8.25 11.80 24.21
C THR A 220 8.52 13.27 23.93
N TYR A 221 8.29 13.68 22.67
CA TYR A 221 8.31 15.08 22.24
C TYR A 221 6.93 15.52 21.74
#